data_AF-A0A7V8YJV8-F1
#
_entry.id   AF-A0A7V8YJV8-F1
#
_cell.length_a   1.000
_cell.length_b   1.000
_cell.length_c   1.000
_cell.angle_alpha   90.00
_cell.angle_beta   90.00
_cell.angle_gamma   90.00
#
_symmetry.space_group_name_H-M   'P 1'
#
loop_
_entity.id
_entity.type
_entity.pdbx_description
1 polymer ?
#
loop_
_entity_poly.entity_id
_entity_poly.type
_entity_poly.pdbx_seq_one_letter_code
_entity_poly.pdbx_strand_id
1 'polypeptide(L)'
;MPSAQDIRAWCRVCKADEQVADLVATVRARRHPAVAPELPDSWWQAMVRSLDALVVSRPTRVATVDSTPITQERISAAVFGVFGDVDTEVVVWGGVHADLNWANVTAPELSILDWEDYGRGPVGLDHASLWSASLAVASLSARVEAEFADILSTPTGRVCRLFYLASCCRSLLITPERCARPLKSLRRGCSARLGNASVPGADLVDR
;
A
#
# COMPACT_ATOMS: atom_id res chain seq x y z
N MET A 1 20.83 -1.73 5.05
CA MET A 1 19.96 -0.62 4.65
C MET A 1 19.52 -0.90 3.22
N PRO A 2 18.23 -0.99 2.89
CA PRO A 2 17.84 -0.89 1.50
C PRO A 2 18.34 0.47 1.02
N SER A 3 19.06 0.42 -0.08
CA SER A 3 19.73 1.58 -0.63
C SER A 3 18.67 2.57 -1.14
N ALA A 4 19.03 3.85 -1.25
CA ALA A 4 18.17 4.82 -1.96
C ALA A 4 17.84 4.37 -3.40
N GLN A 5 18.55 3.38 -3.95
CA GLN A 5 18.27 2.75 -5.23
C GLN A 5 17.05 1.82 -5.19
N ASP A 6 16.79 1.14 -4.07
CA ASP A 6 15.69 0.18 -3.90
C ASP A 6 14.34 0.90 -3.73
N ILE A 7 14.34 2.01 -2.98
CA ILE A 7 13.18 2.91 -2.87
C ILE A 7 12.87 3.54 -4.23
N ARG A 8 13.90 3.95 -4.98
CA ARG A 8 13.75 4.49 -6.35
C ARG A 8 13.34 3.45 -7.39
N ALA A 9 13.62 2.17 -7.17
CA ALA A 9 13.17 1.08 -8.04
C ALA A 9 11.68 0.78 -7.78
N TRP A 10 11.26 0.71 -6.52
CA TRP A 10 9.86 0.56 -6.13
C TRP A 10 9.00 1.74 -6.61
N CYS A 11 9.50 2.96 -6.40
CA CYS A 11 8.94 4.21 -6.92
C CYS A 11 8.81 4.19 -8.45
N ARG A 12 9.81 3.70 -9.20
CA ARG A 12 9.74 3.56 -10.66
C ARG A 12 8.72 2.51 -11.14
N VAL A 13 8.57 1.39 -10.42
CA VAL A 13 7.58 0.34 -10.74
C VAL A 13 6.16 0.84 -10.46
N CYS A 14 5.98 1.69 -9.44
CA CYS A 14 4.68 2.25 -9.04
C CYS A 14 4.40 3.67 -9.56
N LYS A 15 5.31 4.28 -10.34
CA LYS A 15 5.33 5.71 -10.73
C LYS A 15 5.23 6.70 -9.55
N ALA A 16 5.64 6.34 -8.36
CA ALA A 16 5.79 7.27 -7.23
C ALA A 16 7.15 7.97 -7.32
N ASP A 17 7.26 9.26 -6.99
CA ASP A 17 8.48 10.06 -7.21
C ASP A 17 9.44 10.05 -5.99
N GLU A 18 10.65 10.59 -6.15
CA GLU A 18 11.76 10.63 -5.14
C GLU A 18 11.35 11.25 -3.78
N GLN A 19 10.23 11.97 -3.74
CA GLN A 19 9.64 12.64 -2.58
C GLN A 19 9.00 11.67 -1.56
N VAL A 20 8.62 10.46 -1.98
CA VAL A 20 8.15 9.40 -1.04
C VAL A 20 9.27 8.94 -0.11
N ALA A 21 10.53 9.03 -0.54
CA ALA A 21 11.69 8.67 0.29
C ALA A 21 11.93 9.66 1.45
N ASP A 22 11.72 10.95 1.21
CA ASP A 22 11.83 12.01 2.24
C ASP A 22 10.64 11.99 3.22
N LEU A 23 9.45 11.62 2.73
CA LEU A 23 8.27 11.39 3.55
C LEU A 23 8.50 10.27 4.57
N VAL A 24 9.10 9.15 4.13
CA VAL A 24 9.48 8.00 4.97
C VAL A 24 10.42 8.41 6.11
N ALA A 25 11.30 9.39 5.91
CA ALA A 25 12.20 9.89 6.95
C ALA A 25 11.49 10.72 8.04
N THR A 26 10.33 11.31 7.74
CA THR A 26 9.61 12.25 8.61
C THR A 26 8.52 11.57 9.46
N VAL A 27 7.99 10.41 9.03
CA VAL A 27 7.03 9.55 9.77
C VAL A 27 7.57 9.03 11.13
N ARG A 28 8.83 9.33 11.49
CA ARG A 28 9.55 8.89 12.70
C ARG A 28 8.94 9.29 14.07
N ALA A 29 7.80 9.97 14.15
CA ALA A 29 7.24 10.47 15.41
C ALA A 29 5.86 9.85 15.75
N ARG A 30 5.91 8.72 16.48
CA ARG A 30 4.82 8.03 17.22
C ARG A 30 3.88 7.13 16.38
N ARG A 31 3.55 5.93 16.93
CA ARG A 31 2.97 4.72 16.28
C ARG A 31 3.92 3.90 15.38
N HIS A 32 5.22 4.17 15.46
CA HIS A 32 6.25 3.50 14.66
C HIS A 32 7.37 3.01 15.58
N PRO A 33 7.82 1.75 15.49
CA PRO A 33 8.96 1.28 16.25
C PRO A 33 10.23 2.03 15.82
N ALA A 34 11.08 2.40 16.78
CA ALA A 34 12.36 3.06 16.49
C ALA A 34 13.46 2.05 16.07
N VAL A 35 13.28 0.78 16.43
CA VAL A 35 14.16 -0.35 16.14
C VAL A 35 13.27 -1.55 15.78
N ALA A 36 13.74 -2.43 14.88
CA ALA A 36 12.99 -3.62 14.52
C ALA A 36 12.85 -4.54 15.74
N PRO A 37 11.64 -4.98 16.11
CA PRO A 37 11.48 -6.00 17.15
C PRO A 37 12.06 -7.33 16.67
N GLU A 38 12.74 -8.03 17.56
CA GLU A 38 13.21 -9.40 17.31
C GLU A 38 12.03 -10.36 17.49
N LEU A 39 11.42 -10.76 16.37
CA LEU A 39 10.26 -11.64 16.34
C LEU A 39 10.61 -12.96 15.63
N PRO A 40 10.28 -14.12 16.20
CA PRO A 40 10.56 -15.41 15.57
C PRO A 40 9.69 -15.62 14.32
N ASP A 41 10.14 -16.48 13.40
CA ASP A 41 9.39 -16.84 12.19
C ASP A 41 7.97 -17.36 12.51
N SER A 42 7.81 -18.07 13.63
CA SER A 42 6.51 -18.57 14.10
C SER A 42 5.50 -17.44 14.38
N TRP A 43 5.97 -16.27 14.82
CA TRP A 43 5.14 -15.09 15.05
C TRP A 43 4.65 -14.51 13.71
N TRP A 44 5.54 -14.40 12.73
CA TRP A 44 5.20 -13.93 11.38
C TRP A 44 4.21 -14.85 10.68
N GLN A 45 4.44 -16.16 10.77
CA GLN A 45 3.51 -17.17 10.26
C GLN A 45 2.14 -17.11 10.96
N ALA A 46 2.10 -16.80 12.26
CA ALA A 46 0.84 -16.59 12.97
C ALA A 46 0.11 -15.35 12.44
N MET A 47 0.84 -14.26 12.19
CA MET A 47 0.28 -13.03 11.62
C MET A 47 -0.33 -13.26 10.25
N VAL A 48 0.41 -13.91 9.34
CA VAL A 48 -0.09 -14.28 8.00
C VAL A 48 -1.38 -15.08 8.11
N ARG A 49 -1.39 -16.16 8.92
CA ARG A 49 -2.60 -16.98 9.10
C ARG A 49 -3.78 -16.20 9.69
N SER A 50 -3.52 -15.30 10.64
CA SER A 50 -4.56 -14.46 11.25
C SER A 50 -5.19 -13.51 10.24
N LEU A 51 -4.38 -12.87 9.39
CA LEU A 51 -4.90 -11.97 8.35
C LEU A 51 -5.57 -12.73 7.21
N ASP A 52 -5.07 -13.90 6.82
CA ASP A 52 -5.74 -14.78 5.86
C ASP A 52 -7.14 -15.21 6.35
N ALA A 53 -7.26 -15.55 7.63
CA ALA A 53 -8.55 -15.87 8.23
C ALA A 53 -9.48 -14.64 8.29
N LEU A 54 -8.91 -13.45 8.48
CA LEU A 54 -9.67 -12.21 8.57
C LEU A 54 -10.24 -11.80 7.21
N VAL A 55 -9.46 -11.88 6.14
CA VAL A 55 -9.90 -11.44 4.80
C VAL A 55 -11.08 -12.26 4.27
N VAL A 56 -11.18 -13.55 4.64
CA VAL A 56 -12.30 -14.42 4.24
C VAL A 56 -13.55 -14.24 5.11
N SER A 57 -13.44 -13.53 6.24
CA SER A 57 -14.60 -13.20 7.08
C SER A 57 -15.58 -12.28 6.34
N ARG A 58 -16.86 -12.33 6.73
CA ARG A 58 -17.96 -11.56 6.10
C ARG A 58 -18.62 -10.62 7.10
N PRO A 59 -17.90 -9.59 7.60
CA PRO A 59 -18.50 -8.59 8.46
C PRO A 59 -19.65 -7.86 7.75
N THR A 60 -20.69 -7.53 8.53
CA THR A 60 -21.87 -6.80 8.04
C THR A 60 -21.67 -5.29 8.03
N ARG A 61 -20.87 -4.76 8.96
CA ARG A 61 -20.50 -3.34 9.01
C ARG A 61 -19.29 -3.04 8.14
N VAL A 62 -19.24 -1.82 7.61
CA VAL A 62 -18.06 -1.28 6.93
C VAL A 62 -17.01 -0.96 7.99
N ALA A 63 -15.75 -1.30 7.71
CA ALA A 63 -14.63 -0.93 8.57
C ALA A 63 -14.47 0.59 8.66
N THR A 64 -13.92 1.07 9.76
CA THR A 64 -13.62 2.49 9.97
C THR A 64 -12.11 2.69 10.07
N VAL A 65 -11.59 3.70 9.40
CA VAL A 65 -10.20 4.18 9.57
C VAL A 65 -10.31 5.60 10.08
N ASP A 66 -9.68 5.94 11.19
CA ASP A 66 -9.83 7.24 11.86
C ASP A 66 -11.33 7.57 12.12
N SER A 67 -12.07 6.59 12.64
CA SER A 67 -13.52 6.68 12.92
C SER A 67 -14.42 7.01 11.72
N THR A 68 -13.88 6.98 10.50
CA THR A 68 -14.61 7.26 9.26
C THR A 68 -14.72 5.98 8.44
N PRO A 69 -15.86 5.65 7.81
CA PRO A 69 -15.96 4.46 6.98
C PRO A 69 -14.92 4.42 5.86
N ILE A 70 -14.36 3.25 5.57
CA ILE A 70 -13.44 3.05 4.46
C ILE A 70 -14.21 2.67 3.19
N THR A 71 -14.48 3.65 2.33
CA THR A 71 -15.21 3.45 1.06
C THR A 71 -14.28 3.64 -0.15
N GLN A 72 -14.73 3.20 -1.33
CA GLN A 72 -14.03 3.44 -2.59
C GLN A 72 -13.77 4.94 -2.81
N GLU A 73 -14.80 5.77 -2.60
CA GLU A 73 -14.73 7.22 -2.79
C GLU A 73 -13.71 7.85 -1.85
N ARG A 74 -13.67 7.42 -0.59
CA ARG A 74 -12.68 7.90 0.38
C ARG A 74 -11.27 7.53 -0.05
N ILE A 75 -11.04 6.28 -0.46
CA ILE A 75 -9.73 5.80 -0.93
C ILE A 75 -9.29 6.61 -2.14
N SER A 76 -10.16 6.71 -3.14
CA SER A 76 -9.92 7.50 -4.36
C SER A 76 -9.60 8.95 -4.02
N ALA A 77 -10.44 9.65 -3.24
CA ALA A 77 -10.21 11.04 -2.86
C ALA A 77 -8.89 11.23 -2.09
N ALA A 78 -8.58 10.31 -1.18
CA ALA A 78 -7.34 10.31 -0.43
C ALA A 78 -6.13 10.20 -1.37
N VAL A 79 -6.14 9.26 -2.30
CA VAL A 79 -5.03 9.03 -3.23
C VAL A 79 -4.94 10.16 -4.26
N PHE A 80 -6.04 10.56 -4.88
CA PHE A 80 -6.08 11.64 -5.88
C PHE A 80 -5.56 12.97 -5.32
N GLY A 81 -5.89 13.30 -4.06
CA GLY A 81 -5.45 14.54 -3.42
C GLY A 81 -3.93 14.67 -3.26
N VAL A 82 -3.17 13.57 -3.35
CA VAL A 82 -1.71 13.55 -3.20
C VAL A 82 -1.00 13.16 -4.50
N PHE A 83 -1.50 12.14 -5.19
CA PHE A 83 -0.81 11.53 -6.34
C PHE A 83 -1.40 11.91 -7.70
N GLY A 84 -2.48 12.70 -7.73
CA GLY A 84 -3.18 13.04 -8.97
C GLY A 84 -3.86 11.80 -9.58
N ASP A 85 -4.16 11.87 -10.87
CA ASP A 85 -4.99 10.89 -11.59
C ASP A 85 -4.29 9.53 -11.74
N VAL A 86 -4.51 8.65 -10.77
CA VAL A 86 -4.05 7.26 -10.74
C VAL A 86 -5.24 6.33 -10.57
N ASP A 87 -5.14 5.11 -11.11
CA ASP A 87 -6.16 4.10 -10.92
C ASP A 87 -6.22 3.69 -9.44
N THR A 88 -7.42 3.80 -8.87
CA THR A 88 -7.71 3.55 -7.45
C THR A 88 -8.78 2.48 -7.26
N GLU A 89 -9.13 1.72 -8.30
CA GLU A 89 -10.17 0.70 -8.21
C GLU A 89 -9.84 -0.37 -7.16
N VAL A 90 -10.72 -0.53 -6.17
CA VAL A 90 -10.67 -1.61 -5.19
C VAL A 90 -11.52 -2.77 -5.70
N VAL A 91 -10.85 -3.74 -6.32
CA VAL A 91 -11.48 -4.94 -6.89
C VAL A 91 -11.78 -6.04 -5.87
N VAL A 92 -11.07 -6.10 -4.73
CA VAL A 92 -11.31 -7.12 -3.68
C VAL A 92 -11.61 -6.49 -2.32
N TRP A 93 -12.73 -6.91 -1.73
CA TRP A 93 -13.19 -6.49 -0.41
C TRP A 93 -13.39 -7.72 0.50
N GLY A 94 -12.97 -7.59 1.76
CA GLY A 94 -13.03 -8.66 2.76
C GLY A 94 -13.07 -8.10 4.18
N GLY A 95 -12.92 -8.96 5.18
CA GLY A 95 -12.76 -8.50 6.56
C GLY A 95 -11.38 -7.86 6.77
N VAL A 96 -11.35 -6.75 7.51
CA VAL A 96 -10.14 -6.03 7.89
C VAL A 96 -10.25 -5.50 9.32
N HIS A 97 -9.11 -5.40 10.00
CA HIS A 97 -8.98 -4.83 11.34
C HIS A 97 -9.12 -3.30 11.32
N ALA A 98 -8.58 -2.67 10.27
CA ALA A 98 -8.63 -1.24 9.95
C ALA A 98 -7.80 -0.29 10.84
N ASP A 99 -7.28 -0.75 11.99
CA ASP A 99 -6.18 -0.08 12.71
C ASP A 99 -5.02 -1.04 13.03
N LEU A 100 -4.55 -1.83 12.06
CA LEU A 100 -3.42 -2.74 12.31
C LEU A 100 -2.09 -1.97 12.31
N ASN A 101 -1.47 -1.84 13.48
CA ASN A 101 -0.16 -1.22 13.67
C ASN A 101 0.61 -1.91 14.83
N TRP A 102 1.87 -1.53 15.06
CA TRP A 102 2.75 -2.17 16.03
C TRP A 102 2.30 -2.04 17.50
N ALA A 103 1.42 -1.10 17.85
CA ALA A 103 0.85 -0.98 19.18
C ALA A 103 -0.32 -1.94 19.42
N ASN A 104 -0.93 -2.46 18.35
CA ASN A 104 -2.12 -3.31 18.40
C ASN A 104 -1.78 -4.81 18.24
N VAL A 105 -0.51 -5.17 18.42
CA VAL A 105 -0.02 -6.55 18.34
C VAL A 105 0.90 -6.88 19.52
N THR A 106 0.82 -8.10 20.03
CA THR A 106 1.65 -8.55 21.17
C THR A 106 2.82 -9.44 20.74
N ALA A 107 3.81 -9.56 21.62
CA ALA A 107 4.93 -10.50 21.51
C ALA A 107 5.32 -11.01 22.92
N PRO A 108 5.92 -12.20 23.08
CA PRO A 108 6.40 -13.10 22.01
C PRO A 108 5.29 -13.94 21.36
N GLU A 109 4.14 -14.15 22.02
CA GLU A 109 2.95 -14.73 21.40
C GLU A 109 2.12 -13.64 20.71
N LEU A 110 1.64 -13.93 19.49
CA LEU A 110 0.80 -13.01 18.74
C LEU A 110 -0.64 -12.99 19.28
N SER A 111 -1.12 -11.79 19.61
CA SER A 111 -2.53 -11.42 19.70
C SER A 111 -2.73 -10.11 18.96
N ILE A 112 -3.87 -9.96 18.28
CA ILE A 112 -4.29 -8.70 17.65
C ILE A 112 -5.33 -8.06 18.57
N LEU A 113 -5.09 -6.81 18.95
CA LEU A 113 -5.87 -6.03 19.91
C LEU A 113 -6.65 -4.92 19.18
N ASP A 114 -7.61 -4.33 19.88
CA ASP A 114 -8.31 -3.11 19.46
C ASP A 114 -9.20 -3.24 18.20
N TRP A 115 -10.22 -4.09 18.31
CA TRP A 115 -11.13 -4.45 17.21
C TRP A 115 -12.28 -3.46 16.97
N GLU A 116 -12.23 -2.24 17.52
CA GLU A 116 -13.35 -1.29 17.46
C GLU A 116 -13.63 -0.77 16.06
N ASP A 117 -12.62 -0.79 15.19
CA ASP A 117 -12.63 -0.33 13.79
C ASP A 117 -12.87 -1.45 12.76
N TYR A 118 -12.88 -2.71 13.21
CA TYR A 118 -13.05 -3.89 12.36
C TYR A 118 -14.29 -3.84 11.48
N GLY A 119 -14.19 -4.35 10.25
CA GLY A 119 -15.34 -4.48 9.37
C GLY A 119 -14.95 -4.85 7.95
N ARG A 120 -15.87 -4.61 7.01
CA ARG A 120 -15.63 -4.85 5.59
C ARG A 120 -14.79 -3.71 5.00
N GLY A 121 -13.66 -4.05 4.37
CA GLY A 121 -12.73 -3.10 3.76
C GLY A 121 -11.92 -3.72 2.63
N PRO A 122 -11.00 -2.97 2.00
CA PRO A 122 -10.19 -3.46 0.89
C PRO A 122 -9.17 -4.51 1.35
N VAL A 123 -9.09 -5.65 0.65
CA VAL A 123 -8.12 -6.71 0.99
C VAL A 123 -6.71 -6.19 0.75
N GLY A 124 -5.94 -6.04 1.83
CA GLY A 124 -4.64 -5.37 1.83
C GLY A 124 -4.57 -4.12 2.71
N LEU A 125 -5.69 -3.65 3.27
CA LEU A 125 -5.70 -2.49 4.18
C LEU A 125 -4.76 -2.69 5.36
N ASP A 126 -4.94 -3.77 6.12
CA ASP A 126 -4.15 -4.05 7.33
C ASP A 126 -2.66 -4.30 7.01
N HIS A 127 -2.40 -5.02 5.91
CA HIS A 127 -1.06 -5.27 5.39
C HIS A 127 -0.34 -3.95 5.06
N ALA A 128 -1.02 -3.04 4.34
CA ALA A 128 -0.49 -1.74 3.98
C ALA A 128 -0.34 -0.83 5.20
N SER A 129 -1.26 -0.90 6.16
CA SER A 129 -1.19 -0.19 7.44
C SER A 129 0.08 -0.58 8.19
N LEU A 130 0.29 -1.87 8.44
CA LEU A 130 1.46 -2.39 9.16
C LEU A 130 2.77 -2.12 8.40
N TRP A 131 2.76 -2.23 7.06
CA TRP A 131 3.89 -1.84 6.23
C TRP A 131 4.22 -0.36 6.38
N SER A 132 3.21 0.53 6.31
CA SER A 132 3.40 1.97 6.53
C SER A 132 3.92 2.26 7.94
N ALA A 133 3.40 1.52 8.93
CA ALA A 133 3.81 1.58 10.32
C ALA A 133 5.28 1.18 10.54
N SER A 134 5.86 0.47 9.58
CA SER A 134 7.24 -0.04 9.62
C SER A 134 8.24 0.82 8.85
N LEU A 135 7.79 1.83 8.08
CA LEU A 135 8.63 2.59 7.15
C LEU A 135 9.83 3.28 7.82
N ALA A 136 9.72 3.66 9.10
CA ALA A 136 10.82 4.25 9.87
C ALA A 136 12.01 3.30 10.06
N VAL A 137 11.80 1.98 9.97
CA VAL A 137 12.81 0.93 10.16
C VAL A 137 12.86 0.06 8.91
N ALA A 138 13.82 0.33 8.05
CA ALA A 138 13.84 -0.22 6.69
C ALA A 138 13.96 -1.76 6.62
N SER A 139 14.64 -2.40 7.58
CA SER A 139 14.67 -3.86 7.68
C SER A 139 13.30 -4.44 8.06
N LEU A 140 12.54 -3.72 8.89
CA LEU A 140 11.21 -4.13 9.32
C LEU A 140 10.19 -3.97 8.20
N SER A 141 10.19 -2.84 7.49
CA SER A 141 9.30 -2.65 6.34
C SER A 141 9.58 -3.64 5.22
N ALA A 142 10.85 -3.94 4.94
CA ALA A 142 11.24 -4.97 3.98
C ALA A 142 10.76 -6.38 4.41
N ARG A 143 10.83 -6.69 5.71
CA ARG A 143 10.28 -7.95 6.24
C ARG A 143 8.77 -8.02 6.08
N VAL A 144 8.03 -6.98 6.46
CA VAL A 144 6.56 -6.92 6.27
C VAL A 144 6.19 -7.06 4.79
N GLU A 145 6.93 -6.41 3.90
CA GLU A 145 6.71 -6.54 2.46
C GLU A 145 6.98 -7.95 1.93
N ALA A 146 8.00 -8.64 2.46
CA ALA A 146 8.29 -10.03 2.10
C ALA A 146 7.22 -11.00 2.60
N GLU A 147 6.76 -10.87 3.85
CA GLU A 147 5.72 -11.75 4.43
C GLU A 147 4.37 -11.60 3.73
N PHE A 148 4.08 -10.40 3.21
CA PHE A 148 2.78 -10.09 2.60
C PHE A 148 2.86 -9.76 1.11
N ALA A 149 3.92 -10.21 0.43
CA ALA A 149 4.17 -9.91 -0.97
C ALA A 149 2.98 -10.30 -1.86
N ASP A 150 2.34 -11.44 -1.59
CA ASP A 150 1.21 -11.95 -2.36
C ASP A 150 -0.03 -11.06 -2.28
N ILE A 151 -0.22 -10.33 -1.18
CA ILE A 151 -1.33 -9.38 -1.02
C ILE A 151 -0.93 -7.98 -1.48
N LEU A 152 0.23 -7.48 -1.06
CA LEU A 152 0.69 -6.11 -1.34
C LEU A 152 1.06 -5.88 -2.81
N SER A 153 1.31 -6.94 -3.57
CA SER A 153 1.59 -6.86 -5.01
C SER A 153 0.33 -6.86 -5.89
N THR A 154 -0.84 -7.20 -5.35
CA THR A 154 -2.13 -7.17 -6.06
C THR A 154 -2.57 -5.74 -6.40
N PRO A 155 -3.48 -5.53 -7.38
CA PRO A 155 -4.03 -4.21 -7.67
C PRO A 155 -4.62 -3.53 -6.42
N THR A 156 -5.49 -4.22 -5.67
CA THR A 156 -6.05 -3.69 -4.42
C THR A 156 -4.99 -3.42 -3.36
N GLY A 157 -4.01 -4.30 -3.18
CA GLY A 157 -2.90 -4.09 -2.24
C GLY A 157 -2.08 -2.84 -2.56
N ARG A 158 -1.81 -2.56 -3.85
CA ARG A 158 -1.13 -1.34 -4.29
C ARG A 158 -1.95 -0.09 -3.99
N VAL A 159 -3.27 -0.13 -4.23
CA VAL A 159 -4.18 0.97 -3.86
C VAL A 159 -4.15 1.23 -2.35
N CYS A 160 -4.16 0.18 -1.52
CA CYS A 160 -4.04 0.31 -0.07
C CYS A 160 -2.70 0.94 0.35
N ARG A 161 -1.58 0.59 -0.30
CA ARG A 161 -0.28 1.25 -0.06
C ARG A 161 -0.32 2.73 -0.38
N LEU A 162 -0.91 3.11 -1.52
CA LEU A 162 -1.09 4.51 -1.90
C LEU A 162 -1.97 5.26 -0.90
N PHE A 163 -3.06 4.64 -0.42
CA PHE A 163 -3.94 5.23 0.58
C PHE A 163 -3.18 5.61 1.86
N TYR A 164 -2.39 4.69 2.44
CA TYR A 164 -1.62 4.99 3.65
C TYR A 164 -0.49 6.00 3.41
N LEU A 165 0.19 5.94 2.25
CA LEU A 165 1.18 6.98 1.91
C LEU A 165 0.54 8.36 1.79
N ALA A 166 -0.65 8.47 1.18
CA ALA A 166 -1.38 9.73 1.10
C ALA A 166 -1.77 10.26 2.49
N SER A 167 -2.17 9.37 3.40
CA SER A 167 -2.47 9.72 4.79
C SER A 167 -1.22 10.20 5.55
N CYS A 168 -0.06 9.56 5.37
CA CYS A 168 1.21 10.04 5.91
C CYS A 168 1.58 11.45 5.39
N CYS A 169 1.43 11.72 4.09
CA CYS A 169 1.66 13.05 3.51
C CYS A 169 0.82 14.14 4.18
N ARG A 170 -0.47 13.86 4.40
CA ARG A 170 -1.42 14.80 5.00
C ARG A 170 -1.15 15.05 6.48
N SER A 171 -0.87 13.99 7.25
CA SER A 171 -0.63 14.09 8.69
C SER A 171 0.64 14.90 9.03
N LEU A 172 1.62 14.90 8.13
CA LEU A 172 2.89 15.60 8.30
C LEU A 172 2.88 17.09 7.89
N LEU A 173 1.72 17.68 7.54
CA LEU A 173 1.59 19.06 7.06
C LEU A 173 2.57 19.41 5.92
N ILE A 174 2.90 18.44 5.06
CA ILE A 174 3.65 18.74 3.83
C ILE A 174 2.68 19.47 2.90
N THR A 175 2.94 20.75 2.63
CA THR A 175 2.06 21.57 1.79
C THR A 175 1.91 20.96 0.39
N PRO A 176 0.72 21.09 -0.25
CA PRO A 176 0.47 20.60 -1.62
C PRO A 176 1.53 21.08 -2.63
N GLU A 177 2.14 22.23 -2.36
CA GLU A 177 3.11 22.92 -3.19
C GLU A 177 4.47 22.22 -3.25
N ARG A 178 4.82 21.43 -2.23
CA ARG A 178 6.00 20.55 -2.26
C ARG A 178 5.76 19.26 -3.04
N CYS A 179 4.50 18.81 -3.18
CA CYS A 179 4.13 17.73 -4.11
C CYS A 179 3.98 18.24 -5.57
N ALA A 180 3.56 19.49 -5.78
CA ALA A 180 3.12 19.98 -7.08
C ALA A 180 4.25 20.42 -8.06
N ARG A 181 5.53 20.45 -7.65
CA ARG A 181 6.59 21.10 -8.46
C ARG A 181 7.42 20.25 -9.45
N PRO A 182 7.18 18.94 -9.63
CA PRO A 182 7.68 18.25 -10.83
C PRO A 182 6.62 17.42 -11.57
N LEU A 183 5.48 17.99 -12.00
CA LEU A 183 4.52 17.30 -12.89
C LEU A 183 4.56 17.72 -14.38
N LYS A 184 5.52 18.55 -14.81
CA LYS A 184 5.63 18.99 -16.22
C LYS A 184 6.24 17.95 -17.17
N SER A 185 6.88 16.88 -16.67
CA SER A 185 7.50 15.85 -17.52
C SER A 185 6.56 14.68 -17.88
N LEU A 186 5.37 14.57 -17.28
CA LEU A 186 4.45 13.44 -17.54
C LEU A 186 3.57 13.60 -18.80
N ARG A 187 3.74 14.67 -19.58
CA ARG A 187 2.83 15.00 -20.71
C ARG A 187 3.19 14.38 -22.07
N ARG A 188 4.22 13.53 -22.19
CA ARG A 188 4.65 12.93 -23.48
C ARG A 188 4.73 11.41 -23.51
N GLY A 189 3.88 10.72 -22.76
CA GLY A 189 3.81 9.25 -22.75
C GLY A 189 2.64 8.61 -23.51
N CYS A 190 1.63 9.38 -23.93
CA CYS A 190 0.45 8.88 -24.65
C CYS A 190 0.44 9.35 -26.11
N SER A 191 1.43 8.94 -26.89
CA SER A 191 1.33 8.82 -28.36
C SER A 191 2.62 8.18 -28.90
N ALA A 192 2.73 6.86 -28.79
CA ALA A 192 3.56 6.01 -29.67
C ALA A 192 3.56 4.56 -29.14
N ARG A 193 2.48 3.84 -29.43
CA ARG A 193 2.56 2.39 -29.72
C ARG A 193 1.30 1.90 -30.44
N LEU A 194 0.97 2.57 -31.54
CA LEU A 194 0.32 1.92 -32.68
C LEU A 194 1.37 1.90 -33.78
N GLY A 195 1.92 0.73 -34.06
CA GLY A 195 3.01 0.57 -35.02
C GLY A 195 3.52 -0.86 -35.05
N ASN A 196 2.89 -1.65 -35.91
CA ASN A 196 3.37 -2.90 -36.51
C ASN A 196 3.80 -4.04 -35.57
N ALA A 197 2.82 -4.86 -35.18
CA ALA A 197 3.03 -6.30 -35.12
C ALA A 197 2.46 -6.90 -36.42
N SER A 198 3.36 -7.22 -37.36
CA SER A 198 3.04 -7.95 -38.58
C SER A 198 2.51 -9.34 -38.24
N VAL A 199 1.39 -9.71 -38.84
CA VAL A 199 0.85 -11.08 -38.84
C VAL A 199 1.72 -11.95 -39.77
N PRO A 200 2.23 -13.11 -39.34
CA PRO A 200 2.83 -14.08 -40.25
C PRO A 200 1.73 -14.92 -40.92
N GLY A 201 1.71 -14.89 -42.26
CA GLY A 201 1.26 -16.01 -43.10
C GLY A 201 -0.25 -16.25 -43.24
N ALA A 202 -0.91 -15.49 -44.11
CA ALA A 202 -2.04 -16.01 -44.87
C ALA A 202 -1.50 -16.39 -46.25
N ASP A 203 -1.37 -17.69 -46.49
CA ASP A 203 -1.00 -18.23 -47.80
C ASP A 203 -2.10 -17.92 -48.83
N LEU A 204 -1.59 -17.54 -50.00
CA LEU A 204 -2.28 -17.42 -51.27
C LEU A 204 -2.95 -18.75 -51.64
N VAL A 205 -4.24 -18.71 -51.99
CA VAL A 205 -4.73 -19.46 -53.15
C VAL A 205 -5.66 -18.55 -53.94
N ASP A 206 -5.17 -18.21 -55.12
CA ASP A 206 -5.87 -17.56 -56.23
C ASP A 206 -6.59 -18.65 -57.03
N ARG A 207 -7.89 -18.45 -57.30
CA ARG A 207 -8.67 -18.81 -58.52
C ARG A 207 -10.18 -18.84 -58.27
#